data_AF-A0A954YU91-F1
#
_entry.id   AF-A0A954YU91-F1
#
_cell.length_a   1.000
_cell.length_b   1.000
_cell.length_c   1.000
_cell.angle_alpha   90.00
_cell.angle_beta   90.00
_cell.angle_gamma   90.00
#
_symmetry.space_group_name_H-M   'P 1'
#
loop_
_entity.id
_entity.type
_entity.pdbx_description
1 polymer ?
#
loop_
_entity_poly.entity_id
_entity_poly.type
_entity_poly.pdbx_seq_one_letter_code
_entity_poly.pdbx_strand_id
1 'polypeptide(L)' 'ERKSAVINGEIVGIDDEVDGAVVRAITDSGIAIEIDGRIRRVPVISKRKQDGPDQPMTETEFND' A
#
# COMPACT_ATOMS: atom_id res chain seq x y z
N GLU A 1 -6.72 -3.29 -18.11
CA GLU A 1 -6.63 -4.07 -16.86
C GLU A 1 -7.66 -3.55 -15.86
N ARG A 2 -8.30 -4.41 -15.06
CA ARG A 2 -9.13 -3.97 -13.93
C ARG A 2 -8.21 -3.81 -12.71
N LYS A 3 -8.14 -2.61 -12.11
CA LYS A 3 -7.38 -2.40 -10.87
C LYS A 3 -8.09 -3.15 -9.73
N SER A 4 -7.33 -3.90 -8.94
CA SER A 4 -7.79 -4.61 -7.73
C SER A 4 -6.94 -4.20 -6.53
N ALA A 5 -7.48 -4.38 -5.33
CA ALA A 5 -6.82 -4.09 -4.07
C ALA A 5 -7.00 -5.28 -3.11
N VAL A 6 -6.18 -5.35 -2.07
CA VAL A 6 -6.34 -6.33 -1.00
C VAL A 6 -6.79 -5.60 0.26
N ILE A 7 -8.00 -5.91 0.73
CA ILE A 7 -8.58 -5.36 1.97
C ILE A 7 -8.84 -6.54 2.91
N ASN A 8 -8.31 -6.49 4.14
CA ASN A 8 -8.42 -7.58 5.12
C ASN A 8 -8.00 -8.98 4.61
N GLY A 9 -7.13 -9.04 3.60
CA GLY A 9 -6.67 -10.30 2.98
C GLY A 9 -7.52 -10.79 1.80
N GLU A 10 -8.62 -10.10 1.48
CA GLU A 10 -9.48 -10.41 0.34
C GLU A 10 -9.15 -9.51 -0.86
N ILE A 11 -9.19 -10.09 -2.07
CA ILE A 11 -8.99 -9.35 -3.32
C ILE A 11 -10.32 -8.74 -3.73
N VAL A 12 -10.34 -7.41 -3.84
CA VAL A 12 -11.54 -6.63 -4.09
C VAL A 12 -11.33 -5.70 -5.28
N GLY A 13 -12.36 -5.57 -6.10
CA GLY A 13 -12.42 -4.70 -7.26
C GLY A 13 -13.16 -3.38 -6.98
N ILE A 14 -13.28 -2.57 -8.02
CA ILE A 14 -14.19 -1.42 -8.01
C ILE A 14 -15.63 -1.94 -8.06
N ASP A 15 -16.51 -1.31 -7.29
CA ASP A 15 -17.92 -1.64 -7.02
C ASP A 15 -18.15 -2.90 -6.17
N ASP A 16 -17.09 -3.56 -5.69
CA ASP A 16 -17.22 -4.64 -4.70
C ASP A 16 -17.52 -4.07 -3.30
N GLU A 17 -18.32 -4.82 -2.53
CA GLU A 17 -18.67 -4.49 -1.14
C GLU A 17 -17.86 -5.35 -0.16
N VAL A 18 -17.26 -4.70 0.83
CA VAL A 18 -16.38 -5.33 1.83
C VAL A 18 -16.68 -4.71 3.19
N ASP A 19 -17.06 -5.53 4.18
CA ASP A 19 -17.39 -5.06 5.55
C ASP A 19 -18.38 -3.86 5.57
N GLY A 20 -19.36 -3.84 4.65
CA GLY A 20 -20.35 -2.75 4.53
C GLY A 20 -19.81 -1.47 3.87
N ALA A 21 -18.62 -1.53 3.27
CA ALA A 21 -18.02 -0.46 2.48
C ALA A 21 -17.96 -0.84 1.00
N VAL A 22 -18.44 0.02 0.10
CA VAL A 22 -18.35 -0.20 -1.35
C VAL A 22 -17.10 0.47 -1.90
N VAL A 23 -16.25 -0.27 -2.60
CA VAL A 23 -15.06 0.28 -3.24
C VAL A 23 -15.46 1.11 -4.44
N ARG A 24 -15.19 2.42 -4.42
CA ARG A 24 -15.54 3.33 -5.54
C ARG A 24 -14.38 3.61 -6.47
N ALA A 25 -13.16 3.61 -5.94
CA ALA A 25 -11.98 3.81 -6.77
C ALA A 25 -10.74 3.18 -6.14
N ILE A 26 -9.86 2.64 -6.97
CA ILE A 26 -8.55 2.13 -6.58
C ILE A 26 -7.50 2.94 -7.35
N THR A 27 -6.67 3.67 -6.61
CA THR A 27 -5.62 4.53 -7.16
C THR A 27 -4.28 4.17 -6.54
N ASP A 28 -3.19 4.62 -7.16
CA ASP A 28 -1.85 4.31 -6.69
C ASP A 28 -1.55 5.01 -5.34
N SER A 29 -2.30 6.07 -5.03
CA SER A 29 -2.22 6.84 -3.79
C SER A 29 -3.07 6.25 -2.65
N GLY A 30 -4.05 5.39 -2.96
CA GLY A 30 -5.07 4.98 -1.99
C GLY A 30 -6.32 4.39 -2.63
N ILE A 31 -7.22 3.94 -1.76
CA ILE A 31 -8.53 3.38 -2.11
C ILE A 31 -9.61 4.36 -1.64
N ALA A 32 -10.60 4.64 -2.48
CA ALA A 32 -11.80 5.34 -2.07
C ALA A 32 -12.92 4.32 -1.83
N ILE A 33 -13.48 4.33 -0.62
CA ILE A 33 -14.59 3.48 -0.21
C ILE A 33 -15.78 4.34 0.18
N GLU A 34 -16.98 3.86 -0.05
CA GLU A 34 -18.24 4.50 0.36
C GLU A 34 -18.86 3.72 1.51
N ILE A 35 -19.16 4.40 2.62
CA ILE A 35 -19.80 3.84 3.80
C ILE A 35 -20.96 4.77 4.16
N ASP A 36 -22.19 4.25 4.28
CA ASP A 36 -23.40 5.03 4.59
C ASP A 36 -23.59 6.26 3.68
N GLY A 37 -23.31 6.11 2.37
CA GLY A 37 -23.42 7.21 1.40
C GLY A 37 -22.29 8.25 1.48
N ARG A 38 -21.25 8.02 2.29
CA ARG A 38 -20.10 8.93 2.43
C ARG A 38 -18.84 8.28 1.90
N ILE A 39 -18.15 9.02 1.02
CA ILE A 39 -16.86 8.58 0.48
C ILE A 39 -15.75 8.90 1.48
N ARG A 40 -14.97 7.87 1.85
CA ARG A 40 -13.72 7.99 2.61
C ARG A 40 -12.55 7.49 1.78
N ARG A 41 -11.40 8.14 1.93
CA ARG A 41 -10.15 7.73 1.27
C ARG A 41 -9.24 7.07 2.29
N VAL A 42 -8.83 5.85 1.99
CA VAL A 42 -7.84 5.09 2.74
C VAL A 42 -6.52 5.20 1.98
N PRO A 43 -5.52 5.94 2.48
CA PRO A 43 -4.22 6.04 1.83
C PRO A 43 -3.51 4.68 1.86
N VAL A 44 -2.77 4.35 0.80
CA VAL A 44 -1.89 3.17 0.84
C VAL A 44 -0.77 3.47 1.82
N ILE A 45 -0.75 2.78 2.96
CA ILE A 45 0.39 2.81 3.88
C ILE A 45 1.45 1.88 3.30
N SER A 46 2.14 2.34 2.25
CA SER A 46 3.40 1.74 1.85
C SER A 46 4.34 1.96 3.03
N LYS A 47 4.59 0.92 3.83
CA LYS A 47 5.67 0.94 4.82
C LYS A 47 6.92 1.33 4.05
N ARG A 48 7.35 2.59 4.16
CA ARG A 48 8.67 3.01 3.72
C ARG A 48 9.62 2.08 4.46
N LYS A 49 10.40 1.29 3.72
CA LYS A 49 11.59 0.67 4.29
C LYS A 49 12.36 1.83 4.90
N GLN A 50 12.46 1.83 6.23
CA GLN A 50 13.41 2.68 6.91
C GLN A 50 14.76 2.25 6.35
N ASP A 51 15.36 3.13 5.56
CA ASP A 51 16.74 2.99 5.12
C ASP A 51 17.57 2.68 6.35
N GLY A 52 18.05 1.45 6.47
CA GLY A 52 19.01 1.09 7.49
C GLY A 52 20.34 1.73 7.09
N PRO A 53 20.93 2.61 7.92
CA PRO A 53 22.32 2.96 7.73
C PRO A 53 23.13 1.88 8.46
N ASP A 54 23.65 0.92 7.72
CA ASP A 54 24.84 0.20 8.18
C ASP A 54 25.59 -0.25 6.93
N GLN A 55 26.27 0.73 6.33
CA GLN A 55 27.33 0.45 5.38
C GLN A 55 28.42 -0.30 6.15
N PRO A 56 28.76 -1.56 5.80
CA PRO A 56 29.92 -2.20 6.37
C PRO A 56 31.16 -1.45 5.87
N MET A 57 31.80 -0.70 6.77
CA MET A 57 33.11 -0.11 6.49
C MET A 57 34.17 -1.20 6.69
N THR A 58 34.52 -1.91 5.62
CA THR A 58 35.73 -2.74 5.63
C THR A 58 36.27 -2.95 4.21
N GLU A 59 37.27 -2.16 3.83
CA GLU A 59 38.40 -2.66 3.02
C GLU A 59 39.53 -1.62 3.03
N THR A 60 40.68 -1.95 3.63
CA THR A 60 41.98 -1.43 3.20
C THR A 60 43.09 -2.35 3.73
N GLU A 61 43.46 -3.39 2.98
CA GLU A 61 44.79 -4.01 3.09
C GLU A 61 45.59 -3.64 1.82
N PHE A 62 46.51 -2.67 1.97
CA PHE A 62 47.63 -2.53 1.05
C PHE A 62 48.78 -3.34 1.63
N ASN A 63 49.13 -4.46 1.00
CA ASN A 63 50.39 -5.15 1.27
C ASN A 63 51.52 -4.40 0.54
N ASP A 64 52.58 -4.08 1.27
CA ASP A 64 53.83 -3.42 0.83
C ASP A 64 54.67 -4.34 -0.08
#